data_AF-A0A9X4J5D3-F1
#
_entry.id   AF-A0A9X4J5D3-F1
#
_cell.length_a   1.000
_cell.length_b   1.000
_cell.length_c   1.000
_cell.angle_alpha   90.00
_cell.angle_beta   90.00
_cell.angle_gamma   90.00
#
_symmetry.space_group_name_H-M   'P 1'
#
loop_
_entity.id
_entity.type
_entity.pdbx_description
1 polymer ?
#
loop_
_entity_poly.entity_id
_entity_poly.type
_entity_poly.pdbx_seq_one_letter_code
_entity_poly.pdbx_strand_id
1 'polypeptide(L)'
;MTETLLQRVFESVVAFGSPYIDLIHNDSADKQARVERELRGSNVLLLLETSSTLKSPWVQWELDTAQSLGIPIKSIQFNDPDFAIRHIQSVFEG
;
A
#
# COMPACT_ATOMS: atom_id res chain seq x y z
N MET A 1 16.90 -5.63 -0.81
CA MET A 1 15.91 -6.70 -1.05
C MET A 1 14.48 -6.18 -0.98
N THR A 2 14.07 -5.53 0.11
CA THR A 2 12.69 -5.02 0.28
C THR A 2 12.33 -3.90 -0.69
N GLU A 3 13.21 -2.92 -0.89
CA GLU A 3 12.97 -1.80 -1.83
C GLU A 3 12.77 -2.26 -3.27
N THR A 4 13.60 -3.20 -3.76
CA THR A 4 13.48 -3.76 -5.11
C THR A 4 12.12 -4.42 -5.34
N LEU A 5 11.56 -5.04 -4.31
CA LEU A 5 10.27 -5.71 -4.39
C LEU A 5 9.11 -4.71 -4.35
N LEU A 6 9.15 -3.71 -3.46
CA LEU A 6 8.17 -2.64 -3.45
C LEU A 6 8.19 -1.83 -4.75
N GLN A 7 9.38 -1.69 -5.37
CA GLN A 7 9.52 -1.07 -6.69
C GLN A 7 8.81 -1.89 -7.78
N ARG A 8 8.96 -3.23 -7.78
CA ARG A 8 8.21 -4.09 -8.70
C ARG A 8 6.70 -4.00 -8.50
N VAL A 9 6.25 -3.92 -7.24
CA VAL A 9 4.84 -3.69 -6.91
C VAL A 9 4.38 -2.36 -7.50
N PHE A 10 5.11 -1.26 -7.23
CA PHE A 10 4.84 0.06 -7.78
C PHE A 10 4.71 0.04 -9.31
N GLU A 11 5.67 -0.57 -10.01
CA GLU A 11 5.65 -0.72 -11.47
C GLU A 11 4.44 -1.50 -11.98
N SER A 12 3.92 -2.44 -11.18
CA SER A 12 2.75 -3.24 -11.53
C SER A 12 1.44 -2.50 -11.31
N VAL A 13 1.40 -1.50 -10.40
CA VAL A 13 0.18 -0.71 -10.11
C VAL A 13 0.15 0.66 -10.80
N VAL A 14 1.28 1.19 -11.26
CA VAL A 14 1.35 2.53 -11.86
C VAL A 14 0.51 2.67 -13.13
N ALA A 15 0.26 1.56 -13.84
CA ALA A 15 -0.63 1.55 -15.01
C ALA A 15 -2.11 1.81 -14.66
N PHE A 16 -2.49 1.58 -13.40
CA PHE A 16 -3.88 1.66 -12.94
C PHE A 16 -4.17 2.91 -12.09
N GLY A 17 -3.16 3.76 -11.83
CA GLY A 17 -3.34 4.97 -11.04
C GLY A 17 -2.04 5.64 -10.61
N SER A 18 -2.09 6.39 -9.52
CA SER A 18 -0.94 7.11 -8.95
C SER A 18 -0.58 6.54 -7.57
N PRO A 19 0.08 5.37 -7.52
CA PRO A 19 0.37 4.68 -6.27
C PRO A 19 1.37 5.45 -5.40
N TYR A 20 1.09 5.48 -4.09
CA TYR A 20 2.00 5.99 -3.07
C TYR A 20 2.49 4.85 -2.17
N ILE A 21 3.80 4.77 -1.95
CA ILE A 21 4.44 3.80 -1.04
C ILE A 21 5.33 4.59 -0.10
N ASP A 22 5.01 4.58 1.20
CA ASP A 22 5.70 5.37 2.23
C ASP A 22 7.22 5.17 2.18
N LEU A 23 7.67 3.91 2.17
CA LEU A 23 9.09 3.54 2.15
C LEU A 23 9.86 3.99 0.90
N ILE A 24 9.19 4.32 -0.20
CA ILE A 24 9.83 4.75 -1.45
C ILE A 24 9.68 6.26 -1.66
N HIS A 25 8.49 6.80 -1.44
CA HIS A 25 8.13 8.16 -1.84
C HIS A 25 8.15 9.18 -0.70
N ASN A 26 8.20 8.74 0.56
CA ASN A 26 8.16 9.67 1.67
C ASN A 26 9.54 10.26 1.96
N ASP A 27 9.83 11.41 1.37
CA ASP A 27 11.03 12.23 1.62
C ASP A 27 10.79 13.38 2.62
N SER A 28 9.58 13.49 3.17
CA SER A 28 9.19 14.61 4.03
C SER A 28 9.90 14.61 5.39
N ALA A 29 9.99 15.79 6.02
CA ALA A 29 10.52 15.93 7.38
C ALA A 29 9.56 15.35 8.44
N ASP A 30 8.25 15.55 8.23
CA ASP A 30 7.20 14.93 9.03
C ASP A 30 6.56 13.77 8.24
N LYS A 31 7.15 12.59 8.42
CA LYS A 31 6.76 11.38 7.71
C LYS A 31 5.28 11.07 7.91
N GLN A 32 4.80 11.20 9.13
CA GLN A 32 3.45 10.79 9.47
C GLN A 32 2.40 11.74 8.88
N ALA A 33 2.63 13.05 8.97
CA ALA A 33 1.75 14.02 8.34
C ALA A 33 1.69 13.85 6.81
N ARG A 34 2.78 13.36 6.18
CA ARG A 34 2.77 13.03 4.76
C ARG A 34 1.89 11.81 4.47
N VAL A 35 2.05 10.71 5.21
CA VAL A 35 1.21 9.51 5.05
C VAL A 35 -0.27 9.84 5.21
N GLU A 36 -0.63 10.62 6.24
CA GLU A 36 -2.02 11.03 6.47
C GLU A 36 -2.59 11.82 5.29
N ARG A 37 -1.81 12.74 4.71
CA ARG A 37 -2.22 13.53 3.56
C ARG A 37 -2.47 12.66 2.33
N GLU A 38 -1.58 11.71 2.07
CA GLU A 38 -1.69 10.79 0.92
C GLU A 38 -2.89 9.85 1.10
N LEU A 39 -3.13 9.34 2.32
CA LEU A 39 -4.34 8.57 2.63
C LEU A 39 -5.61 9.37 2.33
N ARG A 40 -5.73 10.61 2.82
CA ARG A 40 -6.90 11.46 2.58
C ARG A 40 -7.18 11.75 1.10
N GLY A 41 -6.14 11.72 0.25
CA GLY A 41 -6.26 11.88 -1.20
C GLY A 41 -6.50 10.57 -1.96
N SER A 42 -6.41 9.42 -1.30
CA SER A 42 -6.45 8.11 -1.94
C SER A 42 -7.86 7.58 -2.14
N ASN A 43 -8.08 6.88 -3.25
CA ASN A 43 -9.35 6.22 -3.53
C ASN A 43 -9.41 4.77 -3.03
N VAL A 44 -8.25 4.17 -2.75
CA VAL A 44 -8.10 2.79 -2.28
C VAL A 44 -6.81 2.65 -1.49
N LEU A 45 -6.83 1.83 -0.44
CA LEU A 45 -5.62 1.38 0.25
C LEU A 45 -5.35 -0.08 -0.12
N LEU A 46 -4.17 -0.37 -0.65
CA LEU A 46 -3.70 -1.73 -0.88
C LEU A 46 -2.84 -2.18 0.30
N LEU A 47 -3.32 -3.18 1.04
CA LEU A 47 -2.58 -3.78 2.14
C LEU A 47 -1.76 -4.97 1.62
N LEU A 48 -0.43 -4.85 1.63
CA LEU A 48 0.47 -5.98 1.39
C LEU A 48 0.57 -6.82 2.66
N GLU A 49 -0.29 -7.82 2.75
CA GLU A 49 -0.52 -8.59 3.96
C GLU A 49 0.54 -9.69 4.14
N THR A 50 1.22 -9.63 5.29
CA THR A 50 2.08 -10.69 5.81
C THR A 50 1.69 -10.95 7.27
N SER A 51 2.21 -12.04 7.86
CA SER A 51 1.97 -12.38 9.26
C SER A 51 2.47 -11.32 10.26
N SER A 52 3.39 -10.43 9.85
CA SER A 52 3.90 -9.33 10.66
C SER A 52 3.26 -7.97 10.35
N THR A 53 2.69 -7.79 9.14
CA THR A 53 2.10 -6.51 8.70
C THR A 53 1.05 -6.01 9.70
N LEU A 54 0.13 -6.88 10.12
CA LEU A 54 -0.94 -6.53 11.06
C LEU A 54 -0.45 -6.31 12.51
N LYS A 55 0.81 -6.63 12.83
CA LYS A 55 1.36 -6.40 14.17
C LYS A 55 1.98 -5.02 14.32
N SER A 56 2.15 -4.27 13.22
CA SER A 56 2.72 -2.93 13.25
C SER A 56 1.68 -1.92 13.74
N PRO A 57 1.94 -1.16 14.82
CA PRO A 57 1.05 -0.09 15.26
C PRO A 57 0.82 0.98 14.18
N TRP A 58 1.83 1.25 13.37
CA TRP A 58 1.73 2.19 12.24
C TRP A 58 0.75 1.69 11.19
N VAL A 59 0.84 0.42 10.81
CA VAL A 59 -0.09 -0.16 9.82
C VAL A 59 -1.52 -0.17 10.38
N GLN A 60 -1.70 -0.51 11.65
CA GLN A 60 -3.03 -0.44 12.28
C GLN A 60 -3.61 0.97 12.23
N TRP A 61 -2.80 1.99 12.53
CA TRP A 61 -3.22 3.38 12.39
C TRP A 61 -3.63 3.74 10.96
N GLU A 62 -2.91 3.25 9.93
CA GLU A 62 -3.26 3.49 8.52
C GLU A 62 -4.59 2.84 8.14
N LEU A 63 -4.83 1.61 8.63
CA LEU A 63 -6.07 0.88 8.42
C LEU A 63 -7.26 1.56 9.11
N ASP A 64 -7.10 1.95 10.37
CA ASP A 64 -8.11 2.68 11.14
C ASP A 64 -8.44 4.03 10.47
N THR A 65 -7.42 4.74 10.00
CA THR A 65 -7.57 6.01 9.28
C THR A 65 -8.32 5.81 7.98
N ALA A 66 -7.92 4.86 7.14
CA ALA A 66 -8.59 4.54 5.89
C ALA A 66 -10.06 4.17 6.12
N GLN A 67 -10.34 3.34 7.14
CA GLN A 67 -11.70 2.98 7.52
C GLN A 67 -12.52 4.20 7.96
N SER A 68 -11.96 5.10 8.77
CA SER A 68 -12.64 6.33 9.22
C SER A 68 -12.97 7.29 8.07
N LEU A 69 -12.15 7.28 7.01
CA LEU A 69 -12.32 8.09 5.81
C LEU A 69 -13.21 7.43 4.76
N GLY A 70 -13.67 6.19 5.00
CA GLY A 70 -14.46 5.43 4.03
C GLY A 70 -13.66 4.95 2.82
N ILE A 71 -12.33 4.88 2.93
CA ILE A 71 -11.45 4.41 1.86
C ILE A 71 -11.49 2.87 1.84
N PRO A 72 -11.82 2.24 0.70
CA PRO A 72 -11.82 0.79 0.60
C PRO A 72 -10.41 0.22 0.78
N ILE A 73 -10.31 -0.80 1.61
CA ILE A 73 -9.06 -1.54 1.88
C ILE A 73 -9.10 -2.84 1.07
N LYS A 74 -8.04 -3.09 0.29
CA LYS A 74 -7.85 -4.32 -0.50
C LYS A 74 -6.59 -5.03 -0.04
N SER A 75 -6.76 -6.18 0.60
CA SER A 75 -5.64 -7.00 1.06
C SER A 75 -5.09 -7.88 -0.05
N ILE A 76 -3.77 -7.96 -0.13
CA ILE A 76 -3.02 -8.78 -1.08
C ILE A 76 -2.03 -9.59 -0.28
N GLN A 77 -2.18 -10.92 -0.32
CA GLN A 77 -1.27 -11.82 0.36
C GLN A 77 0.13 -11.71 -0.23
N PHE A 78 1.10 -11.36 0.62
CA PHE A 78 2.46 -11.03 0.21
C PHE A 78 3.49 -12.08 0.68
N ASN A 79 3.09 -13.34 0.60
CA ASN A 79 3.94 -14.48 0.97
C ASN A 79 4.91 -14.86 -0.17
N ASP A 80 4.54 -14.52 -1.41
CA ASP A 80 5.34 -14.71 -2.62
C ASP A 80 5.23 -13.45 -3.51
N PRO A 81 6.35 -12.76 -3.80
CA PRO A 81 6.42 -11.61 -4.71
C PRO A 81 5.73 -11.78 -6.06
N ASP A 82 5.98 -12.91 -6.73
CA ASP A 82 5.49 -13.13 -8.08
C ASP A 82 3.99 -13.46 -8.07
N PHE A 83 3.53 -14.11 -7.00
CA PHE A 83 2.10 -14.28 -6.75
C PHE A 83 1.41 -12.94 -6.49
N ALA A 84 1.99 -12.08 -5.65
CA ALA A 84 1.42 -10.78 -5.30
C ALA A 84 1.25 -9.89 -6.54
N ILE A 85 2.26 -9.83 -7.41
CA ILE A 85 2.20 -9.04 -8.66
C ILE A 85 1.07 -9.55 -9.58
N ARG A 86 0.96 -10.87 -9.79
CA ARG A 86 -0.13 -11.44 -10.59
C ARG A 86 -1.50 -11.14 -9.98
N HIS A 87 -1.60 -11.22 -8.65
CA HIS A 87 -2.86 -10.95 -7.95
C HIS A 87 -3.26 -9.49 -8.06
N ILE A 88 -2.30 -8.55 -7.91
CA ILE A 88 -2.50 -7.12 -8.15
C ILE A 88 -3.10 -6.90 -9.54
N GLN A 89 -2.46 -7.45 -10.58
CA GLN A 89 -2.94 -7.30 -11.96
C GLN A 89 -4.38 -7.80 -12.10
N SER A 90 -4.71 -8.98 -11.55
CA SER A 90 -6.08 -9.50 -11.59
C SER A 90 -7.12 -8.66 -10.85
N VAL A 91 -6.72 -7.92 -9.80
CA VAL A 91 -7.63 -7.04 -9.05
C VAL A 91 -7.98 -5.78 -9.83
N PHE A 92 -7.06 -5.28 -10.65
CA PHE A 92 -7.22 -4.04 -11.41
C PHE A 92 -7.61 -4.22 -12.89
N GLU A 93 -7.38 -5.41 -13.47
CA GLU A 93 -7.80 -5.76 -14.84
C GLU A 93 -9.24 -6.29 -14.94
N GLY A 94 -9.96 -6.37 -13.81
CA GLY A 94 -11.35 -6.84 -13.72
C GLY A 94 -12.35 -5.97 -14.47
#